data_AF-A0A7C6VTB2-F1
#
_entry.id   AF-A0A7C6VTB2-F1
#
_cell.length_a   1.000
_cell.length_b   1.000
_cell.length_c   1.000
_cell.angle_alpha   90.00
_cell.angle_beta   90.00
_cell.angle_gamma   90.00
#
_symmetry.space_group_name_H-M   'P 1'
#
loop_
_entity.id
_entity.type
_entity.pdbx_description
1 polymer ?
#
loop_
_entity_poly.entity_id
_entity_poly.type
_entity_poly.pdbx_seq_one_letter_code
_entity_poly.pdbx_strand_id
1 'polypeptide(L)'
;MSKLIKHAESKNIKVAFENMELKGYLEFILENIESNNVGICFDIGHCNLFFNGEFNTKAFKDKVFAIHLHDNFKKIDEHNLPFDGNVDWEKTIDQIIDMNYCGYITIESGYNDYYSNISIEEYYNNAFIIANKLSSMIEERKKNIIIKLEK
;
A
#
# COMPACT_ATOMS: atom_id res chain seq x y z
N MET A 1 -13.51 13.59 -14.08
CA MET A 1 -12.98 12.22 -13.95
C MET A 1 -13.24 11.32 -15.16
N SER A 2 -14.50 11.15 -15.62
CA SER A 2 -14.83 10.23 -16.75
C SER A 2 -14.00 10.39 -18.03
N LYS A 3 -13.66 11.63 -18.46
CA LYS A 3 -12.81 11.86 -19.64
C LYS A 3 -11.38 11.30 -19.48
N LEU A 4 -10.80 11.44 -18.27
CA LEU A 4 -9.45 10.94 -17.97
C LEU A 4 -9.42 9.41 -18.02
N ILE A 5 -10.40 8.77 -17.37
CA ILE A 5 -10.52 7.31 -17.33
C ILE A 5 -10.72 6.74 -18.73
N LYS A 6 -11.65 7.29 -19.51
CA LYS A 6 -11.86 6.87 -20.91
C LYS A 6 -10.59 7.01 -21.76
N HIS A 7 -9.82 8.07 -21.53
CA HIS A 7 -8.55 8.24 -22.22
C HIS A 7 -7.53 7.19 -21.79
N ALA A 8 -7.37 6.95 -20.49
CA ALA A 8 -6.48 5.93 -19.94
C ALA A 8 -6.86 4.52 -20.45
N GLU A 9 -8.15 4.17 -20.44
CA GLU A 9 -8.70 2.94 -21.01
C GLU A 9 -8.32 2.75 -22.48
N SER A 10 -8.48 3.79 -23.31
CA SER A 10 -8.11 3.71 -24.74
C SER A 10 -6.60 3.51 -24.96
N LYS A 11 -5.79 3.72 -23.91
CA LYS A 11 -4.34 3.48 -23.89
C LYS A 11 -3.96 2.24 -23.08
N ASN A 12 -4.93 1.46 -22.59
CA ASN A 12 -4.72 0.33 -21.69
C ASN A 12 -3.91 0.70 -20.43
N ILE A 13 -4.11 1.91 -19.91
CA ILE A 13 -3.50 2.41 -18.68
C ILE A 13 -4.50 2.22 -17.55
N LYS A 14 -4.03 1.71 -16.41
CA LYS A 14 -4.81 1.61 -15.18
C LYS A 14 -4.73 2.92 -14.40
N VAL A 15 -5.83 3.31 -13.77
CA VAL A 15 -5.93 4.46 -12.87
C VAL A 15 -6.20 3.95 -11.47
N ALA A 16 -5.30 4.26 -10.54
CA ALA A 16 -5.41 3.91 -9.14
C ALA A 16 -5.73 5.17 -8.32
N PHE A 17 -6.74 5.11 -7.47
CA PHE A 17 -7.08 6.18 -6.52
C PHE A 17 -6.58 5.79 -5.13
N GLU A 18 -5.79 6.66 -4.51
CA GLU A 18 -5.07 6.35 -3.27
C GLU A 18 -5.88 6.65 -2.02
N ASN A 19 -5.83 5.85 -0.96
CA ASN A 19 -6.55 6.22 0.27
C ASN A 19 -5.97 7.49 0.91
N MET A 20 -6.81 8.52 1.05
CA MET A 20 -6.49 9.81 1.68
C MET A 20 -7.35 10.01 2.94
N GLU A 21 -7.25 11.18 3.58
CA GLU A 21 -7.97 11.53 4.81
C GLU A 21 -9.51 11.33 4.74
N LEU A 22 -10.13 11.59 3.58
CA LEU A 22 -11.58 11.46 3.42
C LEU A 22 -12.00 9.99 3.31
N LYS A 23 -12.67 9.45 4.34
CA LYS A 23 -13.15 8.05 4.34
C LYS A 23 -14.38 7.87 3.42
N GLY A 24 -14.52 6.69 2.82
CA GLY A 24 -15.69 6.31 1.99
C GLY A 24 -15.61 6.75 0.53
N TYR A 25 -14.64 7.58 0.17
CA TYR A 25 -14.59 8.17 -1.17
C TYR A 25 -14.09 7.17 -2.23
N LEU A 26 -13.26 6.20 -1.85
CA LEU A 26 -12.80 5.14 -2.74
C LEU A 26 -13.96 4.21 -3.10
N GLU A 27 -14.77 3.84 -2.12
CA GLU A 27 -16.01 3.09 -2.33
C GLU A 27 -16.94 3.85 -3.27
N PHE A 28 -17.17 5.15 -3.01
CA PHE A 28 -17.97 6.00 -3.89
C PHE A 28 -17.43 6.02 -5.33
N ILE A 29 -16.11 6.14 -5.52
CA ILE A 29 -15.49 6.10 -6.85
C ILE A 29 -15.76 4.76 -7.53
N LEU A 30 -15.53 3.64 -6.86
CA LEU A 30 -15.71 2.30 -7.43
C LEU A 30 -17.18 1.98 -7.74
N GLU A 31 -18.12 2.51 -6.94
CA GLU A 31 -19.56 2.35 -7.15
C GLU A 31 -20.08 3.19 -8.33
N ASN A 32 -19.48 4.38 -8.57
CA ASN A 32 -19.98 5.33 -9.57
C ASN A 32 -19.19 5.34 -10.89
N ILE A 33 -18.09 4.60 -10.96
CA ILE A 33 -17.24 4.52 -12.14
C ILE A 33 -17.10 3.06 -12.58
N GLU A 34 -17.89 2.70 -13.59
CA GLU A 34 -17.86 1.37 -14.20
C GLU A 34 -16.68 1.24 -15.17
N SER A 35 -15.53 0.78 -14.66
CA SER A 35 -14.32 0.54 -15.45
C SER A 35 -13.45 -0.54 -14.83
N ASN A 36 -12.99 -1.50 -15.64
CA ASN A 36 -11.98 -2.47 -15.23
C ASN A 36 -10.56 -1.87 -15.14
N ASN A 37 -10.38 -0.64 -15.63
CA ASN A 37 -9.13 0.11 -15.55
C ASN A 37 -9.12 1.07 -14.36
N VAL A 38 -10.13 1.03 -13.50
CA VAL A 38 -10.20 1.80 -12.26
C VAL A 38 -10.06 0.87 -11.06
N GLY A 39 -9.17 1.24 -10.15
CA GLY A 39 -8.89 0.53 -8.91
C GLY A 39 -8.30 1.48 -7.88
N ILE A 40 -7.70 0.93 -6.83
CA ILE A 40 -7.11 1.72 -5.74
C ILE A 40 -5.59 1.58 -5.67
N CYS A 41 -4.95 2.62 -5.16
CA CYS A 41 -3.62 2.52 -4.56
C CYS A 41 -3.85 2.35 -3.06
N PHE A 42 -3.37 1.26 -2.47
CA PHE A 42 -3.41 1.10 -1.03
C PHE A 42 -2.11 1.63 -0.43
N ASP A 43 -2.19 2.82 0.14
CA ASP A 43 -1.10 3.44 0.88
C ASP A 43 -1.20 3.08 2.37
N ILE A 44 -0.16 2.43 2.87
CA ILE A 44 -0.11 1.90 4.24
C ILE A 44 0.11 3.01 5.26
N GLY A 45 0.90 4.03 4.93
CA GLY A 45 1.16 5.11 5.87
C GLY A 45 -0.07 6.00 6.04
N HIS A 46 -0.76 6.36 4.97
CA HIS A 46 -2.07 6.99 5.02
C HIS A 46 -3.09 6.15 5.80
N CYS A 47 -3.07 4.82 5.64
CA CYS A 47 -3.91 3.92 6.43
C CYS A 47 -3.61 4.05 7.93
N ASN A 48 -2.33 4.06 8.30
CA ASN A 48 -1.90 4.23 9.68
C ASN A 48 -2.34 5.59 10.25
N LEU A 49 -2.13 6.67 9.48
CA LEU A 49 -2.36 8.05 9.87
C LEU A 49 -3.85 8.39 9.97
N PHE A 50 -4.62 8.15 8.92
CA PHE A 50 -6.02 8.61 8.82
C PHE A 50 -7.04 7.54 9.28
N PHE A 51 -6.65 6.27 9.25
CA PHE A 51 -7.55 5.15 9.52
C PHE A 51 -7.17 4.31 10.74
N ASN A 52 -6.16 4.74 11.51
CA ASN A 52 -5.63 3.98 12.65
C ASN A 52 -5.13 2.57 12.27
N GLY A 53 -4.73 2.36 11.01
CA GLY A 53 -4.34 1.05 10.49
C GLY A 53 -5.52 0.11 10.21
N GLU A 54 -6.75 0.62 10.21
CA GLU A 54 -7.96 -0.13 9.84
C GLU A 54 -8.37 0.19 8.41
N PHE A 55 -8.49 -0.82 7.55
CA PHE A 55 -8.93 -0.64 6.17
C PHE A 55 -9.89 -1.74 5.76
N ASN A 56 -10.89 -1.42 4.93
CA ASN A 56 -11.90 -2.38 4.49
C ASN A 56 -11.37 -3.27 3.35
N THR A 57 -10.43 -4.17 3.67
CA THR A 57 -9.75 -5.05 2.70
C THR A 57 -10.74 -5.83 1.83
N LYS A 58 -11.87 -6.25 2.39
CA LYS A 58 -12.91 -7.00 1.67
C LYS A 58 -13.59 -6.19 0.58
N ALA A 59 -13.87 -4.90 0.80
CA ALA A 59 -14.48 -4.04 -0.20
C ALA A 59 -13.55 -3.79 -1.40
N PHE A 60 -12.24 -3.90 -1.20
CA PHE A 60 -11.23 -3.60 -2.22
C PHE A 60 -10.50 -4.84 -2.76
N LYS A 61 -10.95 -6.04 -2.39
CA LYS A 61 -10.39 -7.29 -2.90
C LYS A 61 -10.44 -7.32 -4.43
N ASP A 62 -9.33 -7.71 -5.06
CA ASP A 62 -9.16 -7.73 -6.53
C ASP A 62 -9.28 -6.36 -7.23
N LYS A 63 -9.34 -5.25 -6.47
CA LYS A 63 -9.43 -3.87 -6.97
C LYS A 63 -8.17 -3.04 -6.70
N VAL A 64 -7.16 -3.62 -6.06
CA VAL A 64 -5.88 -2.95 -5.79
C VAL A 64 -4.98 -3.02 -7.03
N PHE A 65 -4.47 -1.87 -7.46
CA PHE A 65 -3.56 -1.76 -8.60
C PHE A 65 -2.15 -1.36 -8.18
N ALA A 66 -2.00 -0.67 -7.07
CA ALA A 66 -0.72 -0.28 -6.50
C ALA A 66 -0.75 -0.39 -4.98
N ILE A 67 0.42 -0.61 -4.39
CA ILE A 67 0.61 -0.56 -2.93
C ILE A 67 1.85 0.28 -2.67
N HIS A 68 1.70 1.26 -1.78
CA HIS A 68 2.77 2.13 -1.30
C HIS A 68 3.05 1.84 0.17
N LEU A 69 4.32 1.56 0.47
CA LEU A 69 4.80 1.26 1.80
C LEU A 69 5.64 2.41 2.33
N HIS A 70 5.21 2.98 3.43
CA HIS A 70 6.05 3.81 4.27
C HIS A 70 5.50 3.75 5.70
N ASP A 71 6.30 4.25 6.64
CA ASP A 71 5.94 4.33 8.05
C ASP A 71 5.73 5.79 8.46
N ASN A 72 5.07 5.97 9.60
CA ASN A 72 4.82 7.26 10.24
C ASN A 72 4.46 7.06 11.71
N PHE A 73 4.30 8.15 12.46
CA PHE A 73 3.93 8.11 13.87
C PHE A 73 2.45 8.46 14.14
N LYS A 74 1.59 8.41 13.12
CA LYS A 74 0.17 8.86 13.15
C LYS A 74 -0.03 10.34 13.48
N LYS A 75 0.99 11.18 13.26
CA LYS A 75 0.91 12.62 13.54
C LYS A 75 0.89 13.44 12.26
N ILE A 76 1.81 13.11 11.37
CA ILE A 76 1.91 13.67 10.04
C ILE A 76 2.27 12.52 9.10
N ASP A 77 2.45 12.85 7.83
CA ASP A 77 2.79 11.89 6.80
C ASP A 77 4.31 11.86 6.60
N GLU A 78 5.05 11.27 7.55
CA GLU A 78 6.51 11.41 7.59
C GLU A 78 7.25 10.73 6.41
N HIS A 79 6.62 9.75 5.73
CA HIS A 79 7.29 8.92 4.71
C HIS A 79 8.59 8.26 5.21
N ASN A 80 8.58 7.78 6.45
CA ASN A 80 9.70 7.02 6.99
C ASN A 80 9.80 5.65 6.32
N LEU A 81 10.98 5.04 6.34
CA LEU A 81 11.15 3.64 5.98
C LEU A 81 10.27 2.75 6.85
N PRO A 82 9.70 1.66 6.28
CA PRO A 82 9.02 0.65 7.08
C PRO A 82 9.83 0.21 8.29
N PHE A 83 9.17 0.07 9.45
CA PHE A 83 9.73 -0.25 10.77
C PHE A 83 10.40 0.92 11.51
N ASP A 84 10.46 2.13 10.93
CA ASP A 84 10.95 3.34 11.60
C ASP A 84 9.82 4.23 12.16
N GLY A 85 8.58 3.73 12.20
CA GLY A 85 7.43 4.40 12.78
C GLY A 85 6.64 3.47 13.70
N ASN A 86 5.31 3.54 13.63
CA ASN A 86 4.41 2.74 14.45
C ASN A 86 3.33 1.99 13.66
N VAL A 87 3.51 1.80 12.35
CA VAL A 87 2.69 0.88 11.55
C VAL A 87 2.76 -0.54 12.14
N ASP A 88 1.61 -1.17 12.30
CA ASP A 88 1.52 -2.60 12.61
C ASP A 88 1.75 -3.41 11.33
N TRP A 89 3.00 -3.79 11.09
CA TRP A 89 3.41 -4.49 9.87
C TRP A 89 2.89 -5.93 9.77
N GLU A 90 2.66 -6.60 10.90
CA GLU A 90 2.07 -7.94 10.92
C GLU A 90 0.64 -7.91 10.40
N LYS A 91 -0.16 -6.98 10.94
CA LYS A 91 -1.53 -6.73 10.51
C LYS A 91 -1.59 -6.20 9.08
N THR A 92 -0.69 -5.31 8.71
CA THR A 92 -0.61 -4.73 7.36
C THR A 92 -0.38 -5.82 6.31
N ILE A 93 0.52 -6.77 6.59
CA ILE A 93 0.76 -7.89 5.68
C ILE A 93 -0.51 -8.73 5.53
N ASP A 94 -1.24 -9.03 6.61
CA ASP A 94 -2.53 -9.73 6.50
C ASP A 94 -3.52 -8.96 5.60
N GLN A 95 -3.59 -7.63 5.73
CA GLN A 95 -4.44 -6.80 4.88
C GLN A 95 -4.05 -6.89 3.39
N ILE A 96 -2.75 -6.85 3.08
CA ILE A 96 -2.23 -7.00 1.71
C ILE A 96 -2.62 -8.36 1.14
N ILE A 97 -2.53 -9.42 1.94
CA ILE A 97 -2.90 -10.77 1.51
C ILE A 97 -4.41 -10.89 1.26
N ASP A 98 -5.24 -10.35 2.16
CA ASP A 98 -6.70 -10.36 2.05
C ASP A 98 -7.22 -9.69 0.77
N MET A 99 -6.51 -8.64 0.32
CA MET A 99 -6.83 -7.91 -0.91
C MET A 99 -6.50 -8.67 -2.20
N ASN A 100 -5.77 -9.80 -2.11
CA ASN A 100 -5.35 -10.62 -3.23
C ASN A 100 -4.50 -9.86 -4.28
N TYR A 101 -3.61 -8.98 -3.81
CA TYR A 101 -2.73 -8.22 -4.69
C TYR A 101 -1.51 -9.04 -5.14
N CYS A 102 -1.27 -9.05 -6.45
CA CYS A 102 -0.17 -9.77 -7.09
C CYS A 102 0.77 -8.88 -7.90
N GLY A 103 0.61 -7.55 -7.83
CA GLY A 103 1.48 -6.59 -8.50
C GLY A 103 2.73 -6.22 -7.70
N TYR A 104 3.43 -5.20 -8.17
CA TYR A 104 4.61 -4.67 -7.49
C TYR A 104 4.21 -3.85 -6.26
N ILE A 105 4.97 -4.02 -5.18
CA ILE A 105 4.82 -3.25 -3.95
C ILE A 105 5.99 -2.27 -3.88
N THR A 106 5.71 -0.99 -3.69
CA THR A 106 6.70 0.08 -3.75
C THR A 106 6.95 0.64 -2.36
N ILE A 107 8.21 0.87 -1.99
CA ILE A 107 8.54 1.69 -0.81
C ILE A 107 8.47 3.16 -1.23
N GLU A 108 7.52 3.90 -0.68
CA GLU A 108 7.33 5.34 -0.91
C GLU A 108 7.89 6.13 0.28
N SER A 109 9.19 5.98 0.54
CA SER A 109 9.87 6.70 1.62
C SER A 109 10.86 7.74 1.08
N GLY A 110 11.06 8.82 1.83
CA GLY A 110 11.97 9.91 1.47
C GLY A 110 13.17 10.02 2.42
N TYR A 111 14.33 10.38 1.87
CA TYR A 111 15.46 10.83 2.69
C TYR A 111 15.16 12.23 3.23
N ASN A 112 14.63 12.29 4.46
CA ASN A 112 14.15 13.48 5.14
C ASN A 112 15.01 13.81 6.39
N ASP A 113 14.63 14.83 7.16
CA ASP A 113 15.38 15.26 8.36
C ASP A 113 15.54 14.18 9.44
N TYR A 114 14.63 13.20 9.51
CA TYR A 114 14.72 12.06 10.42
C TYR A 114 15.95 11.20 10.12
N TYR A 115 16.41 11.18 8.87
CA TYR A 115 17.57 10.41 8.40
C TYR A 115 18.86 11.25 8.29
N SER A 116 18.85 12.49 8.79
CA SER A 116 19.98 13.43 8.66
C SER A 116 21.29 12.97 9.34
N ASN A 117 21.20 11.96 10.22
CA ASN A 117 22.33 11.37 10.93
C ASN A 117 23.03 10.23 10.17
N ILE A 118 22.48 9.77 9.05
CA ILE A 118 23.08 8.75 8.18
C ILE A 118 23.38 9.32 6.80
N SER A 119 24.21 8.65 6.01
CA SER A 119 24.42 9.06 4.62
C SER A 119 23.25 8.65 3.72
N ILE A 120 23.09 9.31 2.57
CA ILE A 120 22.10 8.91 1.57
C ILE A 120 22.35 7.48 1.03
N GLU A 121 23.61 7.06 0.94
CA GLU A 121 23.99 5.70 0.56
C GLU A 121 23.54 4.69 1.61
N GLU A 122 23.78 4.99 2.89
CA GLU A 122 23.31 4.18 4.01
C GLU A 122 21.78 4.10 4.05
N TYR A 123 21.07 5.20 3.79
CA TYR A 123 19.62 5.22 3.67
C TYR A 123 19.10 4.25 2.60
N TYR A 124 19.66 4.27 1.38
CA TYR A 124 19.25 3.35 0.32
C TYR A 124 19.64 1.90 0.60
N ASN A 125 20.76 1.66 1.27
CA ASN A 125 21.14 0.32 1.74
C ASN A 125 20.13 -0.21 2.77
N ASN A 126 19.71 0.63 3.72
CA ASN A 126 18.68 0.28 4.70
C ASN A 126 17.33 0.01 4.03
N ALA A 127 16.93 0.85 3.06
CA ALA A 127 15.72 0.65 2.28
C ALA A 127 15.71 -0.70 1.54
N PHE A 128 16.84 -1.08 0.94
CA PHE A 128 17.00 -2.39 0.29
C PHE A 128 16.87 -3.56 1.28
N ILE A 129 17.50 -3.48 2.45
CA ILE A 129 17.39 -4.51 3.49
C ILE A 129 15.94 -4.66 3.95
N ILE A 130 15.26 -3.54 4.20
CA ILE A 130 13.86 -3.50 4.62
C ILE A 130 12.93 -4.08 3.54
N ALA A 131 13.15 -3.76 2.27
CA ALA A 131 12.40 -4.33 1.15
C ALA A 131 12.49 -5.86 1.13
N ASN A 132 13.69 -6.42 1.29
CA ASN A 132 13.90 -7.86 1.34
C ASN A 132 13.21 -8.52 2.53
N LYS A 133 13.26 -7.87 3.71
CA LYS A 133 12.55 -8.33 4.90
C LYS A 133 11.04 -8.40 4.66
N LEU A 134 10.44 -7.32 4.15
CA LEU A 134 9.00 -7.27 3.85
C LEU A 134 8.58 -8.30 2.80
N SER A 135 9.37 -8.44 1.73
CA SER A 135 9.13 -9.47 0.70
C SER A 135 9.09 -10.87 1.33
N SER A 136 10.05 -11.18 2.20
CA SER A 136 10.12 -12.47 2.89
C SER A 136 8.90 -12.71 3.78
N MET A 137 8.47 -11.70 4.54
CA MET A 137 7.28 -11.82 5.41
C MET A 137 6.00 -12.04 4.61
N ILE A 138 5.83 -11.35 3.47
CA ILE A 138 4.67 -11.52 2.58
C ILE A 138 4.67 -12.92 1.95
N GLU A 139 5.82 -13.40 1.47
CA GLU A 139 5.94 -14.74 0.90
C GLU A 139 5.64 -15.84 1.92
N GLU A 140 6.15 -15.69 3.15
CA GLU A 140 5.87 -16.61 4.23
C GLU A 140 4.37 -16.64 4.56
N ARG A 141 3.72 -15.47 4.65
CA ARG A 141 2.28 -15.37 4.89
C ARG A 141 1.47 -16.08 3.80
N LYS A 142 1.84 -15.88 2.52
CA LYS A 142 1.21 -16.57 1.38
C LYS A 142 1.34 -18.08 1.48
N LYS A 143 2.52 -18.61 1.79
CA LYS A 143 2.77 -20.06 1.96
C LYS A 143 1.92 -20.65 3.09
N ASN A 144 1.84 -19.96 4.22
CA ASN A 144 1.09 -20.42 5.39
C ASN A 144 -0.42 -20.54 5.13
N ILE A 145 -0.98 -19.72 4.25
CA ILE A 145 -2.40 -19.81 3.85
C ILE A 145 -2.64 -21.02 2.95
N ILE A 146 -1.76 -21.26 1.98
CA ILE A 146 -1.87 -22.42 1.07
C ILE A 146 -1.87 -23.72 1.88
N ILE A 147 -0.91 -23.87 2.81
CA ILE A 147 -0.81 -25.06 3.67
C ILE A 147 -2.08 -25.27 4.52
N LYS A 148 -2.75 -24.18 4.96
CA LYS A 148 -4.00 -24.28 5.72
C LYS A 148 -5.20 -24.70 4.86
N LEU A 149 -5.21 -24.37 3.57
CA LEU A 149 -6.28 -24.76 2.64
C LEU A 149 -6.14 -26.20 2.14
N GLU A 150 -4.94 -26.77 2.23
CA GLU A 150 -4.63 -28.16 1.84
C GLU A 150 -4.82 -29.19 2.98
N LYS A 151 -5.17 -28.74 4.19
CA LYS A 151 -5.45 -29.59 5.36
C LYS A 151 -6.94 -29.63 5.67
#